data_AF-A0A257JE39-F1
#
_entry.id   AF-A0A257JE39-F1
#
_cell.length_a   1.000
_cell.length_b   1.000
_cell.length_c   1.000
_cell.angle_alpha   90.00
_cell.angle_beta   90.00
_cell.angle_gamma   90.00
#
_symmetry.space_group_name_H-M   'P 1'
#
loop_
_entity.id
_entity.type
_entity.pdbx_description
1 polymer ?
#
loop_
_entity_poly.entity_id
_entity_poly.type
_entity_poly.pdbx_seq_one_letter_code
_entity_poly.pdbx_strand_id
1 'polypeptide(L)'
;MSLYPLVRPFVFAFDAERAHRLSLAALKLFGPHRQPLSSSILSAQVAGLRIPNPVGLAAGYDKDAEVPLQMLGTGFGFVEVGTLTPLPQAGNPQPRLFRLVEDKAVINRMGLNNGGQAAALARLQASQGRGLIGVN
;
A
#
# COMPACT_ATOMS: atom_id res chain seq x y z
N MET A 1 10.55 -5.39 -21.38
CA MET A 1 10.36 -6.72 -20.75
C MET A 1 10.24 -6.53 -19.24
N SER A 2 9.28 -7.17 -18.59
CA SER A 2 9.10 -7.03 -17.14
C SER A 2 10.19 -7.80 -16.38
N LEU A 3 10.84 -7.18 -15.39
CA LEU A 3 11.77 -7.83 -14.47
C LEU A 3 11.06 -8.74 -13.45
N TYR A 4 9.75 -8.60 -13.32
CA TYR A 4 8.94 -9.29 -12.30
C TYR A 4 9.05 -10.83 -12.34
N PRO A 5 9.03 -11.51 -13.50
CA PRO A 5 9.16 -12.97 -13.56
C PRO A 5 10.48 -13.49 -12.98
N LEU A 6 11.56 -12.70 -13.03
CA LEU A 6 12.87 -13.06 -12.45
C LEU A 6 12.87 -12.90 -10.93
N VAL A 7 12.16 -11.91 -10.42
CA VAL A 7 12.10 -11.59 -8.98
C VAL A 7 11.06 -12.45 -8.25
N ARG A 8 9.98 -12.83 -8.93
CA ARG A 8 8.83 -13.55 -8.36
C ARG A 8 9.22 -14.82 -7.59
N PRO A 9 10.04 -15.76 -8.11
CA PRO A 9 10.39 -16.98 -7.38
C PRO A 9 11.04 -16.69 -6.01
N PHE A 10 11.92 -15.69 -5.95
CA PHE A 10 12.60 -15.30 -4.71
C PHE A 10 11.64 -14.69 -3.69
N VAL A 11 10.70 -13.84 -4.11
CA VAL A 11 9.68 -13.26 -3.21
C VAL A 11 8.68 -14.34 -2.74
N PHE A 12 8.44 -15.36 -3.56
CA PHE A 12 7.53 -16.46 -3.25
C PHE A 12 8.18 -17.56 -2.39
N ALA A 13 9.51 -17.53 -2.21
CA ALA A 13 10.22 -18.38 -1.26
C ALA A 13 10.06 -17.93 0.21
N PHE A 14 9.70 -16.67 0.47
CA PHE A 14 9.40 -16.17 1.82
C PHE A 14 7.95 -16.46 2.22
N ASP A 15 7.66 -16.50 3.53
CA ASP A 15 6.29 -16.42 4.00
C ASP A 15 5.63 -15.09 3.53
N ALA A 16 4.31 -15.10 3.39
CA ALA A 16 3.61 -13.98 2.75
C ALA A 16 3.75 -12.66 3.52
N GLU A 17 3.80 -12.70 4.86
CA GLU A 17 3.90 -11.48 5.68
C GLU A 17 5.31 -10.89 5.61
N ARG A 18 6.35 -11.72 5.59
CA ARG A 18 7.73 -11.28 5.35
C ARG A 18 7.91 -10.74 3.93
N ALA A 19 7.39 -11.42 2.91
CA ALA A 19 7.41 -10.93 1.53
C ALA A 19 6.76 -9.55 1.41
N HIS A 20 5.63 -9.35 2.10
CA HIS A 20 4.93 -8.07 2.14
C HIS A 20 5.76 -6.97 2.86
N ARG A 21 6.39 -7.27 4.00
CA ARG A 21 7.29 -6.32 4.66
C ARG A 21 8.49 -5.95 3.80
N LEU A 22 9.05 -6.91 3.06
CA LEU A 22 10.12 -6.65 2.11
C LEU A 22 9.67 -5.75 0.97
N SER A 23 8.42 -5.86 0.49
CA SER A 23 7.92 -4.96 -0.56
C SER A 23 7.75 -3.52 -0.06
N LEU A 24 7.29 -3.31 1.18
CA LEU A 24 7.28 -1.98 1.82
C LEU A 24 8.70 -1.43 2.01
N ALA A 25 9.63 -2.25 2.49
CA ALA A 25 11.03 -1.86 2.65
C ALA A 25 11.68 -1.47 1.31
N ALA A 26 11.39 -2.22 0.24
CA ALA A 26 11.84 -1.88 -1.10
C ALA A 26 11.22 -0.56 -1.59
N LEU A 27 9.94 -0.32 -1.30
CA LEU A 27 9.28 0.94 -1.64
C LEU A 27 9.97 2.15 -0.98
N LYS A 28 10.45 2.02 0.26
CA LYS A 28 11.20 3.09 0.96
C LYS A 28 12.50 3.50 0.24
N LEU A 29 13.08 2.62 -0.58
CA LEU A 29 14.29 2.92 -1.37
C LEU A 29 13.99 3.83 -2.56
N PHE A 30 12.73 3.98 -2.96
CA PHE A 30 12.34 4.91 -4.01
C PHE A 30 12.06 6.31 -3.44
N GLY A 31 12.45 7.34 -4.20
CA GLY A 31 12.18 8.73 -3.83
C GLY A 31 10.68 9.07 -3.90
N PRO A 32 10.18 9.98 -3.04
CA PRO A 32 8.75 10.31 -2.89
C PRO A 32 8.19 11.23 -4.00
N HIS A 33 8.91 11.40 -5.11
CA HIS A 33 8.66 12.45 -6.11
C HIS A 33 8.04 11.95 -7.41
N ARG A 34 7.65 10.67 -7.49
CA ARG A 34 7.00 10.14 -8.68
C ARG A 34 5.50 10.45 -8.60
N GLN A 35 5.01 11.19 -9.58
CA GLN A 35 3.59 11.46 -9.70
C GLN A 35 2.84 10.21 -10.18
N PRO A 36 1.54 10.09 -9.84
CA PRO A 36 0.66 9.09 -10.44
C PRO A 36 0.76 9.08 -11.96
N LEU A 37 0.54 7.91 -12.56
CA LEU A 37 0.26 7.87 -13.99
C LEU A 37 -1.01 8.67 -14.25
N SER A 38 -0.98 9.60 -15.19
CA SER A 38 -2.13 10.45 -15.48
C SER A 38 -2.36 10.54 -16.97
N SER A 39 -3.62 10.60 -17.35
CA SER A 39 -4.05 10.84 -18.72
C SER A 39 -5.42 11.50 -18.70
N SER A 40 -5.66 12.46 -19.59
CA SER A 40 -6.94 13.16 -19.66
C SER A 40 -8.12 12.21 -19.83
N ILE A 41 -7.95 11.15 -20.63
CA ILE A 41 -8.99 10.14 -20.88
C ILE A 41 -9.24 9.21 -19.69
N LEU A 42 -8.29 9.10 -18.75
CA LEU A 42 -8.42 8.27 -17.55
C LEU A 42 -8.80 9.09 -16.32
N SER A 43 -8.63 10.42 -16.37
CA SER A 43 -8.95 11.29 -15.26
C SER A 43 -10.46 11.35 -15.00
N ALA A 44 -10.85 11.37 -13.74
CA ALA A 44 -12.24 11.40 -13.32
C ALA A 44 -12.42 12.32 -12.10
N GLN A 45 -13.66 12.74 -11.87
CA GLN A 45 -14.04 13.42 -10.63
C GLN A 45 -15.03 12.54 -9.86
N VAL A 46 -14.72 12.26 -8.60
CA VAL A 46 -15.54 11.43 -7.72
C VAL A 46 -15.69 12.16 -6.39
N ALA A 47 -16.93 12.43 -5.97
CA ALA A 47 -17.21 13.14 -4.71
C ALA A 47 -16.42 14.47 -4.55
N GLY A 48 -16.24 15.23 -5.64
CA GLY A 48 -15.47 16.48 -5.66
C GLY A 48 -13.94 16.31 -5.74
N LEU A 49 -13.42 15.09 -5.63
CA LEU A 49 -12.01 14.77 -5.74
C LEU A 49 -11.63 14.51 -7.20
N ARG A 50 -10.55 15.14 -7.68
CA ARG A 50 -9.98 14.84 -9.00
C ARG A 50 -9.02 13.67 -8.86
N ILE A 51 -9.32 12.57 -9.56
CA ILE A 51 -8.47 11.38 -9.60
C ILE A 51 -7.77 11.32 -10.97
N PRO A 52 -6.44 11.17 -11.03
CA PRO A 52 -5.69 11.21 -12.29
C PRO A 52 -5.87 9.96 -13.17
N ASN A 53 -6.23 8.82 -12.55
CA ASN A 53 -6.62 7.58 -13.22
C ASN A 53 -7.50 6.73 -12.27
N PRO A 54 -8.33 5.79 -12.75
CA PRO A 54 -9.31 5.11 -11.92
C PRO A 54 -8.75 3.96 -11.06
N VAL A 55 -7.44 3.68 -11.13
CA VAL A 55 -6.82 2.54 -10.45
C VAL A 55 -6.25 2.99 -9.10
N GLY A 56 -6.84 2.52 -8.02
CA GLY A 56 -6.35 2.75 -6.66
C GLY A 56 -5.67 1.54 -6.03
N LEU A 57 -4.81 1.78 -5.05
CA LEU A 57 -4.29 0.72 -4.17
C LEU A 57 -5.09 0.71 -2.86
N ALA A 58 -5.75 -0.41 -2.59
CA ALA A 58 -6.61 -0.60 -1.44
C ALA A 58 -5.86 -0.58 -0.10
N ALA A 59 -6.59 -0.33 0.99
CA ALA A 59 -6.10 -0.44 2.35
C ALA A 59 -5.59 -1.84 2.67
N GLY A 60 -4.83 -1.94 3.76
CA GLY A 60 -4.23 -3.17 4.25
C GLY A 60 -2.83 -3.44 3.67
N TYR A 61 -2.43 -2.74 2.60
CA TYR A 61 -1.08 -2.81 2.05
C TYR A 61 -0.08 -1.97 2.87
N ASP A 62 -0.30 -0.66 2.98
CA ASP A 62 0.50 0.21 3.86
C ASP A 62 -0.32 0.63 5.08
N LYS A 63 -0.33 -0.24 6.09
CA LYS A 63 -1.17 -0.07 7.28
C LYS A 63 -0.76 1.10 8.16
N ASP A 64 0.50 1.50 8.05
CA ASP A 64 1.14 2.45 8.96
C ASP A 64 1.47 3.78 8.27
N ALA A 65 1.03 3.98 7.02
CA ALA A 65 1.33 5.15 6.20
C ALA A 65 2.85 5.39 6.06
N GLU A 66 3.62 4.32 5.88
CA GLU A 66 5.08 4.37 5.78
C GLU A 66 5.57 4.85 4.41
N VAL A 67 4.83 4.56 3.33
CA VAL A 67 5.25 4.77 1.93
C VAL A 67 4.12 5.20 0.97
N PRO A 68 3.12 6.03 1.38
CA PRO A 68 1.99 6.34 0.51
C PRO A 68 2.39 7.08 -0.77
N LEU A 69 3.40 7.94 -0.71
CA LEU A 69 3.90 8.67 -1.89
C LEU A 69 4.65 7.77 -2.86
N GLN A 70 5.42 6.81 -2.35
CA GLN A 70 6.11 5.84 -3.19
C GLN A 70 5.12 4.89 -3.85
N MET A 71 4.05 4.49 -3.15
CA MET A 71 2.95 3.74 -3.74
C MET A 71 2.29 4.52 -4.89
N LEU A 72 1.93 5.79 -4.68
CA LEU A 72 1.40 6.66 -5.75
C LEU A 72 2.37 6.73 -6.94
N GLY A 73 3.67 6.81 -6.65
CA GLY A 73 4.75 6.80 -7.61
C GLY A 73 4.94 5.52 -8.42
N THR A 74 4.20 4.45 -8.10
CA THR A 74 4.15 3.22 -8.91
C THR A 74 3.06 3.27 -9.99
N GLY A 75 2.25 4.33 -10.02
CA GLY A 75 1.27 4.61 -11.08
C GLY A 75 -0.19 4.63 -10.65
N PHE A 76 -0.49 4.29 -9.39
CA PHE A 76 -1.84 4.39 -8.85
C PHE A 76 -2.34 5.83 -8.82
N GLY A 77 -3.61 6.03 -9.16
CA GLY A 77 -4.24 7.35 -9.13
C GLY A 77 -4.56 7.84 -7.72
N PHE A 78 -4.77 6.90 -6.81
CA PHE A 78 -4.93 7.13 -5.38
C PHE A 78 -4.48 5.91 -4.59
N VAL A 79 -4.19 6.09 -3.31
CA VAL A 79 -3.82 4.99 -2.41
C VAL A 79 -4.59 5.14 -1.11
N GLU A 80 -4.88 4.04 -0.44
CA GLU A 80 -5.51 4.03 0.87
C GLU A 80 -4.57 3.37 1.88
N VAL A 81 -4.23 4.10 2.94
CA VAL A 81 -3.43 3.59 4.07
C VAL A 81 -4.33 3.02 5.16
N GLY A 82 -3.75 2.31 6.13
CA GLY A 82 -4.50 1.68 7.21
C GLY A 82 -4.92 0.26 6.86
N THR A 83 -5.88 -0.36 7.54
CA THR A 83 -6.75 0.24 8.57
C THR A 83 -6.00 0.61 9.86
N LEU A 84 -6.16 1.85 10.31
CA LEU A 84 -5.58 2.38 11.54
C LEU A 84 -6.56 2.27 12.71
N THR A 85 -6.04 1.95 13.89
CA THR A 85 -6.82 2.04 15.13
C THR A 85 -6.34 3.20 16.00
N PRO A 86 -7.17 3.74 16.90
CA PRO A 86 -6.74 4.84 17.78
C PRO A 86 -5.44 4.53 18.55
N LEU A 87 -5.31 3.28 19.01
CA LEU A 87 -4.13 2.77 19.69
C LEU A 87 -3.41 1.72 18.83
N PRO A 88 -2.09 1.54 18.98
CA PRO A 88 -1.35 0.48 18.32
C PRO A 88 -1.83 -0.90 18.77
N GLN A 89 -1.79 -1.87 17.86
CA GLN A 89 -2.08 -3.26 18.17
C GLN A 89 -1.31 -4.23 17.28
N ALA A 90 -0.92 -5.36 17.86
CA ALA A 90 -0.12 -6.38 17.16
C ALA A 90 -0.93 -7.19 16.14
N GLY A 91 -2.26 -7.24 16.29
CA GLY A 91 -3.17 -8.11 15.54
C GLY A 91 -3.10 -9.58 15.97
N ASN A 92 -3.62 -10.47 15.15
CA ASN A 92 -3.70 -11.91 15.47
C ASN A 92 -2.32 -12.60 15.42
N PRO A 93 -2.10 -13.72 16.13
CA PRO A 93 -0.85 -14.49 16.04
C PRO A 93 -0.51 -14.95 14.62
N GLN A 94 0.78 -15.04 14.30
CA GLN A 94 1.28 -15.58 13.03
C GLN A 94 1.30 -17.13 13.03
N PRO A 95 1.22 -17.79 11.85
CA PRO A 95 1.01 -17.23 10.52
C PRO A 95 -0.45 -16.80 10.29
N ARG A 96 -0.64 -15.71 9.54
CA ARG A 96 -1.95 -15.04 9.38
C ARG A 96 -2.20 -14.45 7.99
N LEU A 97 -1.28 -14.69 7.05
CA LEU A 97 -1.38 -14.29 5.65
C LEU A 97 -0.91 -15.47 4.80
N PHE A 98 -1.76 -15.89 3.86
CA PHE A 98 -1.55 -17.09 3.06
C PHE A 98 -1.80 -16.75 1.59
N ARG A 99 -0.99 -17.33 0.70
CA ARG A 99 -1.10 -17.16 -0.76
C ARG A 99 -1.61 -18.46 -1.36
N LEU A 100 -2.66 -18.38 -2.18
CA LEU A 100 -3.13 -19.44 -3.05
C LEU A 100 -2.66 -19.09 -4.46
N VAL A 101 -1.51 -19.61 -4.86
CA VAL A 101 -0.72 -19.08 -5.98
C VAL A 101 -1.41 -19.37 -7.31
N GLU A 102 -1.93 -20.58 -7.45
CA GLU A 102 -2.65 -21.10 -8.62
C GLU A 102 -3.95 -20.32 -8.84
N ASP A 103 -4.67 -20.02 -7.76
CA ASP A 103 -5.92 -19.25 -7.78
C ASP A 103 -5.72 -17.74 -7.88
N LYS A 104 -4.47 -17.27 -7.83
CA LYS A 104 -4.12 -15.84 -7.72
C LYS A 104 -4.84 -15.15 -6.56
N ALA A 105 -4.98 -15.85 -5.44
CA ALA A 105 -5.76 -15.40 -4.29
C ALA A 105 -4.91 -15.29 -3.01
N VAL A 106 -5.45 -14.57 -2.02
CA VAL A 106 -4.85 -14.35 -0.71
C VAL A 106 -5.91 -14.55 0.35
N ILE A 107 -5.58 -15.30 1.41
CA ILE A 107 -6.39 -15.42 2.62
C ILE A 107 -5.63 -14.74 3.75
N ASN A 108 -6.30 -13.88 4.52
CA ASN A 108 -5.68 -13.24 5.67
C ASN A 108 -6.62 -13.24 6.88
N ARG A 109 -5.99 -13.31 8.06
CA ARG A 109 -6.63 -13.15 9.37
C ARG A 109 -5.78 -12.21 10.22
N MET A 110 -5.33 -11.09 9.65
CA MET A 110 -4.28 -10.28 10.28
C MET A 110 -4.74 -9.55 11.55
N GLY A 111 -6.04 -9.24 11.66
CA GLY A 111 -6.61 -8.61 12.85
C GLY A 111 -6.13 -7.17 13.06
N LEU A 112 -6.14 -6.35 11.99
CA LEU A 112 -5.89 -4.90 12.08
C LEU A 112 -4.55 -4.51 12.75
N ASN A 113 -3.47 -5.27 12.54
CA ASN A 113 -2.14 -4.92 13.07
C ASN A 113 -1.65 -3.57 12.52
N ASN A 114 -1.38 -2.60 13.41
CA ASN A 114 -0.90 -1.25 13.05
C ASN A 114 -0.25 -0.54 14.26
N GLY A 115 0.51 0.52 13.99
CA GLY A 115 1.20 1.36 14.98
C GLY A 115 0.37 2.50 15.59
N GLY A 116 -0.93 2.56 15.29
CA GLY A 116 -1.86 3.54 15.83
C GLY A 116 -1.94 4.84 15.03
N GLN A 117 -3.07 5.54 15.17
CA GLN A 117 -3.35 6.79 14.45
C GLN A 117 -2.31 7.89 14.72
N ALA A 118 -1.79 8.02 15.95
CA ALA A 118 -0.81 9.05 16.28
C ALA A 118 0.49 8.90 15.47
N ALA A 119 1.01 7.67 15.34
CA ALA A 119 2.21 7.39 14.56
C ALA A 119 1.99 7.60 13.06
N ALA A 120 0.83 7.18 12.55
CA ALA A 120 0.48 7.37 11.14
C ALA A 120 0.26 8.85 10.79
N LEU A 121 -0.38 9.63 11.67
CA LEU A 121 -0.60 11.06 11.47
C LEU A 121 0.71 11.81 11.27
N ALA A 122 1.73 11.52 12.09
CA ALA A 122 3.05 12.13 11.97
C ALA A 122 3.68 11.86 10.59
N ARG A 123 3.47 10.68 10.01
CA ARG A 123 3.96 10.34 8.66
C ARG A 123 3.12 10.99 7.55
N LEU A 124 1.81 11.03 7.73
CA LEU A 124 0.87 11.61 6.76
C LEU A 124 1.03 13.13 6.64
N GLN A 125 1.39 13.83 7.72
CA GLN A 125 1.70 15.26 7.67
C GLN A 125 2.82 15.57 6.66
N ALA A 126 3.85 14.74 6.55
CA ALA A 126 4.92 14.90 5.57
C ALA A 126 4.47 14.63 4.10
N SER A 127 3.29 14.03 3.93
CA SER A 127 2.71 13.66 2.63
C SER A 127 1.55 14.57 2.20
N GLN A 128 1.17 15.54 3.04
CA GLN A 128 0.01 16.41 2.80
C GLN A 128 0.14 17.18 1.49
N GLY A 129 -0.92 17.14 0.67
CA GLY A 129 -0.99 17.87 -0.62
C GLY A 129 -0.16 17.26 -1.75
N ARG A 130 0.51 16.12 -1.54
CA ARG A 130 1.40 15.49 -2.53
C ARG A 130 0.75 14.36 -3.33
N GLY A 131 -0.55 14.14 -3.16
CA GLY A 131 -1.33 13.14 -3.87
C GLY A 131 -2.65 12.83 -3.18
N LEU A 132 -3.47 11.97 -3.78
CA LEU A 132 -4.73 11.53 -3.19
C LEU A 132 -4.48 10.29 -2.31
N ILE A 133 -4.48 10.50 -1.00
CA ILE A 133 -4.24 9.47 0.01
C ILE A 133 -5.49 9.36 0.89
N GLY A 134 -6.19 8.23 0.79
CA GLY A 134 -7.27 7.85 1.70
C GLY A 134 -6.70 7.27 3.00
N VAL A 135 -7.47 7.39 4.08
CA VAL A 135 -7.12 6.81 5.39
C VAL A 135 -8.29 5.95 5.84
N ASN A 136 -8.03 4.66 6.00
CA ASN A 136 -8.96 3.68 6.54
C ASN A 136 -8.80 3.55 8.06
#